data_AF-A0A9C9N6C1-F1
#
_entry.id   AF-A0A9C9N6C1-F1
#
_cell.length_a   1.000
_cell.length_b   1.000
_cell.length_c   1.000
_cell.angle_alpha   90.00
_cell.angle_beta   90.00
_cell.angle_gamma   90.00
#
_symmetry.space_group_name_H-M   'P 1'
#
loop_
_entity.id
_entity.type
_entity.pdbx_description
1 polymer ?
#
loop_
_entity_poly.entity_id
_entity_poly.type
_entity_poly.pdbx_seq_one_letter_code
_entity_poly.pdbx_strand_id
1 'polypeptide(L)' 'MGTINVMNQGRQLIEAVEALNTIETGDPLEREVARLFQMAFERRLYEIADLVSLWSVEDVLTMDVEGSVH' A
#
# COMPACT_ATOMS: atom_id res chain seq x y z
N MET A 1 0.08 -10.24 14.52
CA MET A 1 -1.19 -10.04 13.77
C MET A 1 -1.32 -8.68 13.03
N GLY A 2 -0.54 -7.63 13.35
CA GLY A 2 -0.73 -6.28 12.76
C GLY A 2 -0.06 -6.02 11.40
N THR A 3 0.91 -6.84 10.99
CA THR A 3 1.97 -6.40 10.07
C THR A 3 1.91 -7.09 8.71
N ILE A 4 1.52 -8.37 8.69
CA ILE A 4 1.00 -9.05 7.49
C ILE A 4 -0.17 -8.25 6.90
N ASN A 5 -0.97 -7.64 7.78
CA ASN A 5 -2.04 -6.73 7.38
C ASN A 5 -1.49 -5.45 6.71
N VAL A 6 -0.42 -4.84 7.25
CA VAL A 6 0.22 -3.64 6.68
C VAL A 6 0.89 -3.92 5.33
N MET A 7 1.58 -5.05 5.16
CA MET A 7 2.19 -5.43 3.88
C MET A 7 1.13 -5.74 2.81
N ASN A 8 0.03 -6.40 3.18
CA ASN A 8 -1.10 -6.64 2.28
C ASN A 8 -1.80 -5.32 1.89
N GLN A 9 -1.98 -4.40 2.84
CA GLN A 9 -2.49 -3.05 2.55
C GLN A 9 -1.57 -2.30 1.58
N GLY A 10 -0.24 -2.39 1.77
CA GLY A 10 0.73 -1.81 0.85
C GLY A 10 0.59 -2.36 -0.57
N ARG A 11 0.49 -3.69 -0.72
CA ARG A 11 0.27 -4.33 -2.03
C ARG A 11 -1.02 -3.85 -2.70
N GLN A 12 -2.14 -3.83 -1.96
CA GLN A 12 -3.44 -3.39 -2.49
C GLN A 12 -3.42 -1.91 -2.92
N LEU A 13 -2.70 -1.05 -2.19
CA LEU A 13 -2.55 0.36 -2.55
C LEU A 13 -1.73 0.55 -3.84
N ILE A 14 -0.69 -0.25 -4.06
CA ILE A 14 0.08 -0.23 -5.31
C ILE A 14 -0.81 -0.62 -6.49
N GLU A 15 -1.55 -1.73 -6.36
CA GLU A 15 -2.49 -2.20 -7.39
C GLU A 15 -3.56 -1.13 -7.71
N ALA A 16 -4.06 -0.42 -6.69
CA ALA A 16 -5.03 0.66 -6.88
C ALA A 16 -4.44 1.88 -7.62
N VAL A 17 -3.19 2.26 -7.33
CA VAL A 17 -2.49 3.34 -8.05
C VAL A 17 -2.25 2.95 -9.52
N GLU A 18 -1.84 1.71 -9.79
CA GLU A 18 -1.67 1.20 -11.16
C GLU A 18 -3.00 1.20 -11.93
N ALA A 19 -4.10 0.80 -11.28
CA ALA A 19 -5.43 0.87 -11.88
C ALA A 19 -5.85 2.31 -12.22
N LEU A 20 -5.59 3.28 -11.34
CA LEU A 20 -5.89 4.68 -11.60
C LEU A 20 -5.07 5.26 -12.77
N ASN A 21 -3.82 4.82 -12.95
CA ASN A 21 -2.97 5.24 -14.08
C ASN A 21 -3.45 4.69 -15.44
N THR A 22 -4.25 3.63 -15.44
CA THR A 22 -4.78 3.00 -16.67
C THR A 22 -6.20 3.43 -17.01
N ILE A 23 -6.86 4.19 -16.12
CA ILE A 23 -8.19 4.75 -16.40
C ILE A 23 -8.07 5.89 -17.42
N GLU A 24 -8.56 5.64 -18.63
CA GLU A 24 -8.83 6.66 -19.62
C GLU A 24 -10.27 7.13 -19.48
N THR A 25 -10.47 8.28 -18.83
CA THR A 25 -11.77 8.96 -18.74
C THR A 25 -11.82 10.18 -19.66
N GLY A 26 -12.96 10.33 -20.34
CA GLY A 26 -13.30 11.50 -21.15
C GLY A 26 -13.87 12.68 -20.35
N ASP A 27 -14.18 12.47 -19.06
CA ASP A 27 -14.71 13.51 -18.17
C ASP A 27 -13.57 14.16 -17.36
N PRO A 28 -13.35 15.48 -17.46
CA PRO A 28 -12.37 16.21 -16.66
C PRO A 28 -12.56 16.06 -15.14
N LEU A 29 -13.79 15.94 -14.65
CA LEU A 29 -14.08 15.78 -13.22
C LEU A 29 -13.62 14.41 -12.72
N GLU A 30 -13.94 13.34 -13.46
CA GLU A 30 -13.50 11.98 -13.14
C GLU A 30 -11.97 11.89 -13.14
N ARG A 31 -11.29 12.60 -14.05
CA ARG A 31 -9.83 12.69 -14.09
C ARG A 31 -9.26 13.37 -12.85
N GLU A 32 -9.84 14.47 -12.39
CA GLU A 32 -9.35 15.14 -11.18
C GLU A 32 -9.63 14.30 -9.93
N VAL A 33 -10.78 13.62 -9.86
CA VAL A 33 -11.10 12.69 -8.77
C VAL A 33 -10.11 11.52 -8.74
N ALA A 34 -9.79 10.93 -9.89
CA ALA A 34 -8.78 9.87 -9.99
C ALA A 34 -7.41 10.35 -9.50
N ARG A 35 -7.01 11.58 -9.86
CA ARG A 35 -5.77 12.21 -9.41
C ARG A 35 -5.74 12.40 -7.89
N LEU A 36 -6.84 12.82 -7.27
CA LEU A 36 -6.96 12.97 -5.82
C LEU A 36 -6.83 11.61 -5.10
N PHE A 37 -7.47 10.57 -5.62
CA PHE A 37 -7.32 9.22 -5.07
C PHE A 37 -5.89 8.71 -5.17
N GLN A 38 -5.23 8.91 -6.32
CA GLN A 38 -3.83 8.54 -6.51
C GLN A 38 -2.93 9.22 -5.47
N MET A 39 -3.05 10.54 -5.31
CA MET A 39 -2.26 11.29 -4.31
C MET A 39 -2.48 10.77 -2.88
N ALA A 40 -3.73 10.42 -2.54
CA ALA A 40 -4.05 9.86 -1.23
C ALA A 40 -3.43 8.47 -1.01
N PHE A 41 -3.47 7.60 -2.02
CA PHE A 41 -2.90 6.26 -1.95
C PHE A 41 -1.37 6.29 -1.90
N GLU A 42 -0.73 7.13 -2.70
CA GLU A 42 0.71 7.33 -2.67
C GLU A 42 1.17 7.85 -1.29
N ARG A 43 0.45 8.82 -0.71
CA ARG A 43 0.74 9.28 0.65
C ARG A 43 0.64 8.14 1.68
N ARG A 44 -0.40 7.31 1.57
CA ARG A 44 -0.57 6.18 2.49
C ARG A 44 0.54 5.13 2.32
N LEU A 45 1.02 4.92 1.10
CA LEU A 45 2.18 4.06 0.83
C LEU A 45 3.44 4.60 1.50
N TYR A 46 3.69 5.91 1.43
CA TYR A 46 4.82 6.53 2.13
C TYR A 46 4.73 6.34 3.65
N GLU A 47 3.56 6.52 4.25
CA GLU A 47 3.36 6.28 5.69
C GLU A 47 3.62 4.81 6.06
N ILE A 48 3.18 3.86 5.24
CA ILE A 48 3.46 2.44 5.44
C ILE A 48 4.96 2.15 5.31
N ALA A 49 5.62 2.72 4.30
CA ALA A 49 7.06 2.52 4.07
C ALA A 49 7.89 3.08 5.23
N ASP A 50 7.51 4.24 5.78
CA ASP A 50 8.18 4.83 6.95
C ASP A 50 8.02 3.95 8.19
N LEU A 51 6.82 3.39 8.41
CA LEU A 51 6.56 2.43 9.49
C LEU A 51 7.41 1.15 9.36
N VAL A 52 7.56 0.62 8.15
CA VAL A 52 8.38 -0.56 7.86
C VAL A 52 9.87 -0.25 8.03
N SER A 53 10.32 0.93 7.61
CA SER A 53 11.72 1.37 7.75
C SER A 53 12.17 1.48 9.21
N LEU A 54 11.23 1.60 10.15
CA LEU A 54 11.49 1.65 11.58
C LEU A 54 11.58 0.26 12.23
N TRP A 55 11.28 -0.83 11.51
CA TRP A 55 11.40 -2.19 12.03
C TRP A 55 12.82 -2.71 11.89
N SER A 56 13.30 -3.44 12.91
CA SER A 56 14.58 -4.12 12.80
C SER A 56 14.46 -5.35 11.89
N VAL A 57 15.57 -5.76 11.27
CA VAL A 57 15.62 -6.98 10.45
C VAL A 57 15.22 -8.23 11.26
N GLU A 58 15.48 -8.24 12.58
CA GLU A 58 15.03 -9.30 13.49
C GLU A 58 13.51 -9.31 13.68
N ASP A 59 12.88 -8.13 13.76
CA ASP A 59 11.41 -8.05 13.81
C ASP A 59 10.81 -8.62 12.52
N VAL A 60 11.36 -8.26 11.35
CA VAL A 60 10.86 -8.77 10.06
C VAL A 60 11.04 -10.30 9.94
N LEU A 61 12.17 -10.85 10.39
CA LEU A 61 12.48 -12.27 10.26
C LEU A 61 11.76 -13.18 11.27
N THR A 62 11.52 -12.71 12.50
CA THR A 62 10.78 -13.49 13.51
C THR A 62 9.29 -13.63 13.17
N MET A 63 8.77 -12.77 12.31
CA MET A 63 7.34 -12.71 11.97
C MET A 63 6.93 -13.68 10.86
N ASP A 64 7.84 -14.05 9.95
CA ASP A 64 7.61 -15.11 8.95
C ASP A 64 7.55 -16.51 9.60
N VAL A 65 8.19 -16.67 10.76
CA VAL A 65 8.26 -17.96 11.47
C VAL A 65 6.97 -18.26 12.24
N GLU A 66 6.25 -17.25 12.74
CA GLU A 66 4.96 -17.45 13.41
C GLU A 66 3.80 -17.72 12.44
N GLY A 67 3.95 -17.41 11.15
CA GLY A 67 2.92 -17.62 10.13
C GLY A 67 2.87 -19.04 9.52
N SER A 68 3.86 -19.88 9.79
CA SER A 68 3.99 -21.23 9.17
C SER A 68 3.65 -22.39 10.10
N VAL A 69 3.02 -22.13 11.25
CA VAL A 69 2.52 -23.19 12.13
C VAL A 69 1.04 -22.92 12.41
N HIS A 70 0.16 -23.45 11.57
CA HIS A 70 -1.12 -24.11 11.91
C HIS A 70 -1.82 -24.58 10.63
#